data_AF-R2RJN2-F1
#
_entry.id   AF-R2RJN2-F1
#
_cell.length_a   1.000
_cell.length_b   1.000
_cell.length_c   1.000
_cell.angle_alpha   90.00
_cell.angle_beta   90.00
_cell.angle_gamma   90.00
#
_symmetry.space_group_name_H-M   'P 1'
#
loop_
_entity.id
_entity.type
_entity.pdbx_description
1 polymer ?
#
loop_
_entity_poly.entity_id
_entity_poly.type
_entity_poly.pdbx_seq_one_letter_code
_entity_poly.pdbx_strand_id
1 'polypeptide(L)'
;MKKKMQYKSKFAAVSISLDSETLGGSRSMKDARKALVSEMAKEWAKSAKEVTSADNHIDTAAYINSLGFITHYLGPSGSAVGPIINEWEETGTKTTLKTGSGVPYAIYLEGRYNIYARGLENGMDRMISSGLDVMKKVLRT
;
A
#
# COMPACT_ATOMS: atom_id res chain seq x y z
N MET A 1 -6.72 0.87 -39.96
CA MET A 1 -6.66 1.76 -38.78
C MET A 1 -6.61 0.90 -37.52
N LYS A 2 -5.46 0.82 -36.82
CA LYS A 2 -5.39 0.12 -35.51
C LYS A 2 -6.10 1.01 -34.48
N LYS A 3 -7.28 0.61 -33.99
CA LYS A 3 -7.91 1.25 -32.84
C LYS A 3 -6.90 1.17 -31.68
N LYS A 4 -6.32 2.31 -31.28
CA LYS A 4 -5.60 2.41 -30.01
C LYS A 4 -6.65 2.24 -28.92
N MET A 5 -6.87 1.00 -28.52
CA MET A 5 -7.69 0.67 -27.37
C MET A 5 -6.98 1.25 -26.15
N GLN A 6 -7.41 2.42 -25.69
CA GLN A 6 -6.97 2.96 -24.40
C GLN A 6 -7.56 2.07 -23.31
N TYR A 7 -6.84 1.01 -22.97
CA TYR A 7 -7.06 0.34 -21.69
C TYR A 7 -6.70 1.37 -20.62
N LYS A 8 -7.71 2.02 -20.02
CA LYS A 8 -7.51 2.61 -18.69
C LYS A 8 -7.17 1.42 -17.79
N SER A 9 -5.89 1.25 -17.49
CA SER A 9 -5.40 0.23 -16.57
C SER A 9 -6.22 0.33 -15.28
N LYS A 10 -6.94 -0.74 -14.93
CA LYS A 10 -7.77 -0.74 -13.74
C LYS A 10 -6.97 -1.28 -12.56
N PHE A 11 -6.11 -0.43 -12.04
CA PHE A 11 -5.34 -0.70 -10.84
C PHE A 11 -6.20 -0.52 -9.57
N ALA A 12 -5.69 -0.99 -8.43
CA ALA A 12 -6.32 -0.76 -7.13
C ALA A 12 -5.29 -0.17 -6.17
N ALA A 13 -5.69 0.88 -5.44
CA ALA A 13 -4.84 1.54 -4.44
C ALA A 13 -5.66 1.96 -3.20
N VAL A 14 -4.99 2.05 -2.06
CA VAL A 14 -5.47 2.72 -0.85
C VAL A 14 -4.68 4.00 -0.61
N SER A 15 -5.27 4.96 0.07
CA SER A 15 -4.58 6.17 0.55
C SER A 15 -4.49 6.13 2.06
N ILE A 16 -3.29 6.24 2.59
CA ILE A 16 -3.04 6.38 4.03
C ILE A 16 -2.59 7.81 4.25
N SER A 17 -3.34 8.55 5.06
CA SER A 17 -3.11 9.97 5.31
C SER A 17 -2.93 10.21 6.80
N LEU A 18 -1.97 11.05 7.14
CA LEU A 18 -1.90 11.70 8.44
C LEU A 18 -2.08 13.19 8.24
N ASP A 19 -3.17 13.72 8.77
CA ASP A 19 -3.34 15.15 8.98
C ASP A 19 -2.90 15.48 10.39
N SER A 20 -2.05 16.48 10.53
CA SER A 20 -1.69 16.95 11.86
C SER A 20 -1.43 18.43 11.90
N GLU A 21 -2.53 19.17 12.02
CA GLU A 21 -2.52 20.58 12.41
C GLU A 21 -1.78 20.78 13.75
N THR A 22 -1.92 19.83 14.68
CA THR A 22 -1.35 19.89 16.03
C THR A 22 0.15 19.62 16.11
N LEU A 23 0.74 18.92 15.13
CA LEU A 23 2.15 18.58 15.15
C LEU A 23 3.03 19.64 14.45
N GLY A 24 2.44 20.71 13.93
CA GLY A 24 3.19 21.81 13.32
C GLY A 24 3.92 21.47 12.01
N GLY A 25 4.52 22.50 11.42
CA GLY A 25 5.12 22.45 10.07
C GLY A 25 6.64 22.20 10.03
N SER A 26 7.28 21.84 11.14
CA SER A 26 8.74 21.67 11.17
C SER A 26 9.21 20.52 10.26
N ARG A 27 10.47 20.58 9.83
CA ARG A 27 11.08 19.53 9.00
C ARG A 27 11.07 18.17 9.71
N SER A 28 11.41 18.14 11.00
CA SER A 28 11.36 16.90 11.81
C SER A 28 9.96 16.31 11.86
N MET A 29 8.92 17.15 11.94
CA MET A 29 7.54 16.69 11.97
C MET A 29 7.07 16.19 10.61
N LYS A 30 7.50 16.83 9.52
CA LYS A 30 7.29 16.33 8.15
C LYS A 30 7.91 14.94 7.97
N ASP A 31 9.16 14.77 8.39
CA ASP A 31 9.87 13.49 8.29
C ASP A 31 9.20 12.41 9.17
N ALA A 32 8.74 12.78 10.36
CA ALA A 32 7.99 11.89 11.24
C ALA A 32 6.64 11.45 10.64
N ARG A 33 5.88 12.36 10.00
CA ARG A 33 4.63 12.01 9.31
C ARG A 33 4.89 11.05 8.15
N LYS A 34 5.92 11.30 7.34
CA LYS A 34 6.32 10.40 6.25
C LYS A 34 6.69 9.02 6.77
N ALA A 35 7.47 8.96 7.85
CA ALA A 35 7.90 7.70 8.43
C ALA A 35 6.72 6.88 8.97
N LEU A 36 5.77 7.54 9.67
CA LEU A 36 4.55 6.92 10.15
C LEU A 36 3.70 6.36 9.00
N VAL A 37 3.37 7.21 8.03
CA VAL A 37 2.50 6.84 6.90
C VAL A 37 3.15 5.73 6.05
N SER A 38 4.46 5.78 5.85
CA SER A 38 5.20 4.75 5.12
C SER A 38 5.16 3.40 5.84
N GLU A 39 5.33 3.36 7.17
CA GLU A 39 5.31 2.09 7.89
C GLU A 39 3.87 1.54 7.97
N MET A 40 2.87 2.40 8.15
CA MET A 40 1.46 2.00 8.07
C MET A 40 1.13 1.37 6.71
N ALA A 41 1.58 1.99 5.61
CA ALA A 41 1.39 1.46 4.26
C ALA A 41 2.05 0.09 4.05
N LYS A 42 3.23 -0.10 4.63
CA LYS A 42 3.94 -1.38 4.58
C LYS A 42 3.23 -2.47 5.37
N GLU A 43 2.71 -2.17 6.57
CA GLU A 43 1.94 -3.13 7.37
C GLU A 43 0.60 -3.50 6.72
N TRP A 44 -0.09 -2.53 6.13
CA TRP A 44 -1.24 -2.79 5.29
C TRP A 44 -0.88 -3.73 4.13
N ALA A 45 0.18 -3.42 3.39
CA ALA A 45 0.61 -4.20 2.24
C ALA A 45 0.99 -5.64 2.61
N LYS A 46 1.64 -5.85 3.77
CA LYS A 46 1.87 -7.20 4.31
C LYS A 46 0.56 -7.94 4.57
N SER A 47 -0.38 -7.29 5.23
CA SER A 47 -1.68 -7.88 5.58
C SER A 47 -2.50 -8.21 4.32
N ALA A 48 -2.47 -7.36 3.30
CA ALA A 48 -3.10 -7.65 2.01
C ALA A 48 -2.45 -8.84 1.28
N LYS A 49 -1.12 -8.99 1.37
CA LYS A 49 -0.40 -10.18 0.85
C LYS A 49 -0.76 -11.44 1.61
N GLU A 50 -0.91 -11.37 2.93
CA GLU A 50 -1.37 -12.48 3.79
C GLU A 50 -2.77 -12.95 3.37
N VAL A 51 -3.71 -12.00 3.24
CA VAL A 51 -5.08 -12.28 2.77
C VAL A 51 -5.07 -12.98 1.40
N THR A 52 -4.34 -12.40 0.45
CA THR A 52 -4.27 -12.94 -0.91
C THR A 52 -3.66 -14.35 -0.94
N SER A 53 -2.64 -14.59 -0.12
CA SER A 53 -1.94 -15.88 -0.07
C SER A 53 -2.79 -16.94 0.64
N ALA A 54 -3.52 -16.58 1.69
CA ALA A 54 -4.38 -17.50 2.44
C ALA A 54 -5.59 -18.00 1.64
N ASP A 55 -6.08 -17.17 0.73
CA ASP A 55 -7.26 -17.46 -0.07
C ASP A 55 -7.03 -18.59 -1.09
N ASN A 56 -5.79 -19.01 -1.38
CA ASN A 56 -5.39 -20.15 -2.23
C ASN A 56 -5.93 -20.19 -3.69
N HIS A 57 -6.84 -19.30 -4.06
CA HIS A 57 -7.45 -19.24 -5.40
C HIS A 57 -7.01 -18.03 -6.22
N ILE A 58 -6.10 -17.20 -5.68
CA ILE A 58 -5.51 -16.04 -6.36
C ILE A 58 -4.06 -16.37 -6.74
N ASP A 59 -3.87 -17.23 -7.74
CA ASP A 59 -2.55 -17.57 -8.27
C ASP A 59 -2.04 -16.48 -9.23
N THR A 60 -1.59 -15.36 -8.66
CA THR A 60 -0.94 -14.29 -9.43
C THR A 60 0.24 -13.72 -8.67
N ALA A 61 1.42 -14.36 -8.82
CA ALA A 61 2.66 -13.87 -8.21
C ALA A 61 2.92 -12.39 -8.54
N ALA A 62 2.62 -11.95 -9.78
CA ALA A 62 2.73 -10.55 -10.18
C ALA A 62 1.90 -9.60 -9.30
N TYR A 63 0.69 -10.00 -8.90
CA TYR A 63 -0.17 -9.21 -8.03
C TYR A 63 0.36 -9.20 -6.59
N ILE A 64 0.56 -10.37 -5.98
CA ILE A 64 1.05 -10.49 -4.59
C ILE A 64 2.36 -9.72 -4.43
N ASN A 65 3.29 -9.90 -5.38
CA ASN A 65 4.59 -9.24 -5.34
C ASN A 65 4.56 -7.74 -5.60
N SER A 66 3.42 -7.19 -6.03
CA SER A 66 3.26 -5.77 -6.31
C SER A 66 2.31 -5.04 -5.35
N LEU A 67 1.80 -5.71 -4.30
CA LEU A 67 1.01 -5.06 -3.27
C LEU A 67 1.89 -4.13 -2.44
N GLY A 68 1.90 -2.85 -2.79
CA GLY A 68 2.54 -1.74 -2.06
C GLY A 68 4.08 -1.71 -2.05
N PHE A 69 4.74 -2.87 -2.11
CA PHE A 69 6.19 -3.00 -2.23
C PHE A 69 6.57 -4.35 -2.85
N ILE A 70 7.78 -4.46 -3.41
CA ILE A 70 8.27 -5.68 -4.06
C ILE A 70 8.47 -6.80 -3.02
N THR A 71 7.95 -7.99 -3.32
CA THR A 71 8.34 -9.24 -2.65
C THR A 71 8.69 -10.31 -3.68
N HIS A 72 9.14 -11.47 -3.19
CA HIS A 72 9.51 -12.63 -4.02
C HIS A 72 8.70 -13.87 -3.66
N TYR A 73 7.38 -13.72 -3.58
CA TYR A 73 6.45 -14.84 -3.49
C TYR A 73 6.54 -15.71 -4.75
N LEU A 74 6.68 -17.02 -4.55
CA LEU A 74 6.66 -18.04 -5.59
C LEU A 74 5.23 -18.57 -5.71
N GLY A 75 4.51 -18.12 -6.73
CA GLY A 75 3.21 -18.69 -7.08
C GLY A 75 3.38 -19.93 -7.99
N PRO A 76 2.34 -20.77 -8.11
CA PRO A 76 2.32 -21.89 -9.05
C PRO A 76 2.71 -21.49 -10.49
N SER A 77 2.36 -20.27 -10.90
CA SER A 77 2.67 -19.72 -12.22
C SER A 77 4.00 -18.93 -12.29
N GLY A 78 4.86 -18.99 -11.26
CA GLY A 78 6.18 -18.36 -11.22
C GLY A 78 6.33 -17.25 -10.18
N SER A 79 7.32 -16.36 -10.39
CA SER A 79 7.74 -15.34 -9.39
C SER A 79 7.66 -13.90 -9.91
N ALA A 80 6.81 -13.67 -10.92
CA ALA A 80 6.70 -12.37 -11.57
C ALA A 80 6.38 -11.25 -10.54
N VAL A 81 6.83 -10.03 -10.84
CA VAL A 81 6.57 -8.83 -10.04
C VAL A 81 5.83 -7.83 -10.93
N GLY A 82 4.59 -7.49 -10.56
CA GLY A 82 3.81 -6.48 -11.25
C GLY A 82 4.26 -5.05 -10.92
N PRO A 83 3.74 -4.05 -11.64
CA PRO A 83 3.95 -2.64 -11.29
C PRO A 83 3.31 -2.31 -9.94
N ILE A 84 3.97 -1.46 -9.16
CA ILE A 84 3.54 -1.01 -7.83
C ILE A 84 3.03 0.43 -7.91
N ILE A 85 1.98 0.72 -7.15
CA ILE A 85 1.54 2.09 -6.88
C ILE A 85 2.19 2.52 -5.58
N ASN A 86 2.91 3.64 -5.62
CA ASN A 86 3.54 4.25 -4.46
C ASN A 86 3.73 5.77 -4.71
N GLU A 87 2.66 6.53 -4.52
CA GLU A 87 2.56 7.94 -4.88
C GLU A 87 2.39 8.80 -3.61
N TRP A 88 3.25 9.81 -3.45
CA TRP A 88 3.18 10.75 -2.33
C TRP A 88 2.38 12.00 -2.69
N GLU A 89 1.59 12.47 -1.73
CA GLU A 89 0.93 13.76 -1.77
C GLU A 89 1.15 14.49 -0.44
N GLU A 90 1.70 15.70 -0.50
CA GLU A 90 2.01 16.51 0.68
C GLU A 90 1.36 17.89 0.55
N THR A 91 0.53 18.26 1.52
CA THR A 91 -0.18 19.55 1.55
C THR A 91 -0.12 20.13 2.96
N GLY A 92 0.72 21.13 3.18
CA GLY A 92 0.86 21.79 4.49
C GLY A 92 1.18 20.81 5.62
N THR A 93 0.20 20.58 6.50
CA THR A 93 0.26 19.67 7.66
C THR A 93 -0.16 18.23 7.35
N LYS A 94 -0.59 17.96 6.12
CA LYS A 94 -1.07 16.65 5.68
C LYS A 94 -0.03 15.93 4.82
N THR A 95 0.17 14.66 5.13
CA THR A 95 1.01 13.74 4.36
C THR A 95 0.17 12.52 3.98
N THR A 96 0.10 12.22 2.70
CA THR A 96 -0.64 11.07 2.16
C THR A 96 0.28 10.20 1.32
N LEU A 97 0.17 8.88 1.52
CA LEU A 97 0.77 7.87 0.66
C LEU A 97 -0.34 7.04 0.03
N LYS A 98 -0.40 7.09 -1.29
CA LYS A 98 -1.25 6.21 -2.08
C LYS A 98 -0.44 4.99 -2.50
N THR A 99 -0.88 3.81 -2.07
CA THR A 99 -0.15 2.56 -2.25
C THR A 99 -1.05 1.42 -2.72
N GLY A 100 -0.50 0.48 -3.48
CA GLY A 100 -1.22 -0.71 -3.94
C GLY A 100 -0.56 -1.37 -5.13
N SER A 101 -1.31 -2.19 -5.85
CA SER A 101 -0.86 -2.86 -7.05
C SER A 101 -1.33 -2.16 -8.32
N GLY A 102 -0.39 -1.93 -9.22
CA GLY A 102 -0.62 -1.38 -10.55
C GLY A 102 -0.99 -2.43 -11.60
N VAL A 103 -1.10 -3.71 -11.24
CA VAL A 103 -1.45 -4.73 -12.25
C VAL A 103 -2.83 -4.42 -12.83
N PRO A 104 -3.05 -4.57 -14.15
CA PRO A 104 -4.29 -4.12 -14.81
C PRO A 104 -5.57 -4.78 -14.32
N TYR A 105 -5.45 -5.92 -13.63
CA TYR A 105 -6.58 -6.70 -13.10
C TYR A 105 -6.80 -6.54 -11.59
N ALA A 106 -6.00 -5.69 -10.91
CA ALA A 106 -6.09 -5.50 -9.46
C ALA A 106 -7.48 -5.06 -9.00
N ILE A 107 -8.16 -4.19 -9.76
CA ILE A 107 -9.51 -3.73 -9.38
C ILE A 107 -10.53 -4.88 -9.35
N TYR A 108 -10.37 -5.87 -10.23
CA TYR A 108 -11.34 -6.95 -10.35
C TYR A 108 -11.15 -7.96 -9.22
N LEU A 109 -9.90 -8.19 -8.81
CA LEU A 109 -9.59 -8.95 -7.61
C LEU A 109 -10.15 -8.25 -6.38
N GLU A 110 -9.96 -6.93 -6.28
CA GLU A 110 -10.51 -6.18 -5.16
C GLU A 110 -12.04 -6.25 -5.11
N GLY A 111 -12.72 -5.96 -6.22
CA GLY A 111 -14.19 -5.98 -6.26
C GLY A 111 -14.81 -7.36 -6.02
N ARG A 112 -14.04 -8.45 -6.13
CA ARG A 112 -14.52 -9.82 -5.90
C ARG A 112 -14.18 -10.35 -4.51
N TYR A 113 -13.01 -9.98 -3.97
CA TYR A 113 -12.44 -10.63 -2.79
C TYR A 113 -12.17 -9.67 -1.62
N ASN A 114 -12.38 -8.37 -1.81
CA ASN A 114 -12.21 -7.31 -0.81
C ASN A 114 -10.84 -7.38 -0.11
N ILE A 115 -9.79 -7.64 -0.87
CA ILE A 115 -8.44 -7.95 -0.36
C ILE A 115 -7.89 -6.78 0.42
N TYR A 116 -8.10 -5.56 -0.07
CA TYR A 116 -7.55 -4.35 0.51
C TYR A 116 -8.31 -3.97 1.78
N ALA A 117 -9.63 -4.08 1.75
CA ALA A 117 -10.46 -3.87 2.93
C ALA A 117 -10.13 -4.87 4.04
N ARG A 118 -10.01 -6.17 3.71
CA ARG A 118 -9.58 -7.21 4.65
C ARG A 118 -8.14 -6.99 5.14
N GLY A 119 -7.25 -6.52 4.27
CA GLY A 119 -5.89 -6.16 4.63
C GLY A 119 -5.84 -4.99 5.63
N LEU A 120 -6.72 -3.99 5.48
CA LEU A 120 -6.88 -2.91 6.45
C LEU A 120 -7.42 -3.45 7.78
N GLU A 121 -8.49 -4.22 7.76
CA GLU A 121 -9.11 -4.79 8.96
C GLU A 121 -8.14 -5.68 9.74
N ASN A 122 -7.47 -6.62 9.07
CA ASN A 122 -6.50 -7.53 9.69
C ASN A 122 -5.22 -6.84 10.16
N GLY A 123 -4.84 -5.74 9.51
CA GLY A 123 -3.57 -5.05 9.73
C GLY A 123 -3.65 -3.84 10.65
N MET A 124 -4.85 -3.35 10.98
CA MET A 124 -5.06 -2.02 11.56
C MET A 124 -4.24 -1.78 12.84
N ASP A 125 -4.27 -2.73 13.77
CA ASP A 125 -3.51 -2.61 15.03
C ASP A 125 -2.00 -2.53 14.77
N ARG A 126 -1.48 -3.38 13.86
CA ARG A 126 -0.06 -3.40 13.47
C ARG A 126 0.35 -2.13 12.74
N MET A 127 -0.53 -1.60 11.88
CA MET A 127 -0.30 -0.34 11.19
C MET A 127 -0.10 0.79 12.20
N ILE A 128 -1.03 0.92 13.15
CA ILE A 128 -0.98 1.99 14.16
C ILE A 128 0.24 1.81 15.07
N SER A 129 0.47 0.61 15.62
CA SER A 129 1.56 0.37 16.54
C SER A 129 2.93 0.62 15.90
N SER A 130 3.19 0.02 14.74
CA SER A 130 4.47 0.14 14.03
C SER A 130 4.70 1.55 13.51
N GLY A 131 3.64 2.21 13.00
CA GLY A 131 3.70 3.60 12.55
C GLY A 131 4.10 4.57 13.68
N LEU A 132 3.46 4.46 14.85
CA LEU A 132 3.77 5.29 16.00
C LEU A 132 5.20 5.04 16.53
N ASP A 133 5.66 3.79 16.54
CA ASP A 133 7.01 3.45 17.00
C ASP A 133 8.10 4.04 16.10
N VAL A 134 7.91 3.99 14.78
CA VAL A 134 8.83 4.62 13.82
C VAL A 134 8.79 6.15 13.97
N MET A 135 7.60 6.74 14.09
CA MET A 135 7.44 8.18 14.30
C MET A 135 8.20 8.67 15.55
N LYS A 136 8.06 7.97 16.67
CA LYS A 136 8.76 8.30 17.93
C LYS A 136 10.28 8.24 17.78
N LYS A 137 10.80 7.29 17.00
CA LYS A 137 12.25 7.20 16.74
C LYS A 137 12.75 8.41 15.97
N VAL A 138 12.04 8.82 14.92
CA VAL A 138 12.39 10.01 14.12
C VAL A 138 12.38 11.27 14.98
N LEU A 139 11.37 11.44 15.84
CA LEU A 139 11.26 12.63 16.70
C LEU A 139 12.29 12.70 17.85
N ARG A 140 12.94 11.58 18.18
CA ARG A 140 14.03 11.53 19.17
C ARG A 140 15.40 11.84 18.58
N THR A 141 15.49 11.98 17.25
CA THR A 141 16.73 12.23 16.51
C THR A 141 16.84 13.71 16.16
#